data_AF-A0A841AWX9-F1
#
_entry.id   AF-A0A841AWX9-F1
#
_cell.length_a   1.000
_cell.length_b   1.000
_cell.length_c   1.000
_cell.angle_alpha   90.00
_cell.angle_beta   90.00
_cell.angle_gamma   90.00
#
_symmetry.space_group_name_H-M   'P 1'
#
loop_
_entity.id
_entity.type
_entity.pdbx_description
1 polymer ?
#
loop_
_entity_poly.entity_id
_entity_poly.type
_entity_poly.pdbx_seq_one_letter_code
_entity_poly.pdbx_strand_id
1 'polypeptide(L)'
;MLRHVLGSLGTLLLVAGCGPDSPEPPKPADGGDLTACSDGLCEVSAPVGGKMTLPERTRVRSVTVQSIEGDIVALIARGIGPRQGGSCTGKRCEASAKGSDFKAMLGPGSGVTYNDLAIDLLGIGDGAAILRIKPL
;
A
#
# COMPACT_ATOMS: atom_id res chain seq x y z
N MET A 1 -51.25 48.80 -18.48
CA MET A 1 -49.86 49.23 -18.82
C MET A 1 -49.04 48.98 -17.56
N LEU A 2 -48.12 48.02 -17.42
CA LEU A 2 -46.89 47.66 -18.15
C LEU A 2 -46.46 46.24 -17.65
N ARG A 3 -46.28 45.21 -18.51
CA ARG A 3 -45.00 44.52 -18.87
C ARG A 3 -43.99 44.30 -17.71
N HIS A 4 -43.82 43.04 -17.26
CA HIS A 4 -42.68 42.11 -17.53
C HIS A 4 -41.32 42.52 -16.96
N VAL A 5 -40.67 41.65 -16.17
CA VAL A 5 -39.31 41.09 -16.41
C VAL A 5 -39.04 39.91 -15.45
N LEU A 6 -38.57 38.79 -16.03
CA LEU A 6 -37.99 37.61 -15.40
C LEU A 6 -36.55 37.87 -14.89
N GLY A 7 -36.10 37.06 -13.92
CA GLY A 7 -34.68 36.82 -13.63
C GLY A 7 -34.45 36.75 -12.11
N SER A 8 -33.72 35.81 -11.53
CA SER A 8 -32.79 34.83 -12.06
C SER A 8 -32.68 33.69 -11.03
N LEU A 9 -32.59 32.45 -11.49
CA LEU A 9 -32.15 31.32 -10.68
C LEU A 9 -30.70 31.58 -10.24
N GLY A 10 -30.51 31.93 -8.98
CA GLY A 10 -29.21 31.95 -8.34
C GLY A 10 -28.78 30.52 -7.99
N THR A 11 -27.94 29.95 -8.84
CA THR A 11 -27.23 28.68 -8.66
C THR A 11 -26.63 28.56 -7.27
N LEU A 12 -27.11 27.59 -6.46
CA LEU A 12 -26.40 27.13 -5.28
C LEU A 12 -25.05 26.52 -5.73
N LEU A 13 -23.95 27.19 -5.40
CA LEU A 13 -22.62 26.58 -5.40
C LEU A 13 -22.56 25.55 -4.26
N LEU A 14 -22.67 24.27 -4.63
CA LEU A 14 -22.25 23.15 -3.78
C LEU A 14 -20.72 23.24 -3.62
N VAL A 15 -20.27 23.83 -2.50
CA VAL A 15 -18.89 23.66 -2.03
C VAL A 15 -18.80 22.25 -1.45
N ALA A 16 -18.36 21.30 -2.26
CA ALA A 16 -18.09 19.94 -1.82
C ALA A 16 -16.81 19.92 -0.97
N GLY A 17 -16.99 19.92 0.36
CA GLY A 17 -16.18 19.24 1.36
C GLY A 17 -14.66 19.36 1.32
N CYS A 18 -14.11 20.36 2.00
CA CYS A 18 -12.76 20.26 2.58
C CYS A 18 -12.87 19.50 3.92
N GLY A 19 -12.88 18.16 3.85
CA GLY A 19 -12.36 17.37 4.97
C GLY A 19 -10.84 17.64 5.10
N PRO A 20 -10.21 17.40 6.26
CA PRO A 20 -8.75 17.55 6.34
C PRO A 20 -8.11 16.71 5.25
N ASP A 21 -7.38 17.36 4.34
CA ASP A 21 -6.64 16.69 3.26
C ASP A 21 -5.80 15.59 3.90
N SER A 22 -6.16 14.34 3.60
CA SER A 22 -5.36 13.21 4.02
C SER A 22 -3.96 13.43 3.42
N PRO A 23 -2.88 13.31 4.20
CA PRO A 23 -1.55 13.64 3.72
C PRO A 23 -1.24 12.90 2.43
N GLU A 24 -0.71 13.63 1.44
CA GLU A 24 -0.34 13.05 0.15
C GLU A 24 0.65 11.91 0.38
N PRO A 25 0.44 10.73 -0.23
CA PRO A 25 1.34 9.61 -0.07
C PRO A 25 2.74 9.97 -0.59
N PRO A 26 3.80 9.43 0.02
CA PRO A 26 5.16 9.71 -0.41
C PRO A 26 5.41 9.16 -1.81
N LYS A 27 6.26 9.84 -2.58
CA LYS A 27 6.71 9.36 -3.87
C LYS A 27 7.71 8.21 -3.68
N PRO A 28 7.46 7.00 -4.24
CA PRO A 28 8.39 5.88 -4.17
C PRO A 28 9.67 6.17 -4.96
N ALA A 29 10.83 5.77 -4.43
CA ALA A 29 12.13 5.97 -5.06
C ALA A 29 12.24 5.29 -6.44
N ASP A 30 11.66 4.09 -6.58
CA ASP A 30 11.73 3.26 -7.80
C ASP A 30 10.45 3.35 -8.65
N GLY A 31 9.52 4.25 -8.31
CA GLY A 31 8.28 4.42 -9.06
C GLY A 31 7.46 3.12 -9.10
N GLY A 32 6.96 2.75 -10.28
CA GLY A 32 6.21 1.50 -10.50
C GLY A 32 7.08 0.30 -10.88
N ASP A 33 8.42 0.41 -10.84
CA ASP A 33 9.32 -0.66 -11.27
C ASP A 33 9.48 -1.75 -10.19
N LEU A 34 8.58 -2.74 -10.20
CA LEU A 34 8.62 -3.86 -9.27
C LEU A 34 9.88 -4.74 -9.39
N THR A 35 10.65 -4.61 -10.48
CA THR A 35 11.89 -5.36 -10.67
C THR A 35 13.07 -4.75 -9.91
N ALA A 36 12.96 -3.50 -9.46
CA ALA A 36 13.93 -2.84 -8.60
C ALA A 36 14.14 -3.62 -7.28
N CYS A 37 13.12 -4.33 -6.80
CA CYS A 37 13.19 -5.13 -5.57
C CYS A 37 14.05 -6.41 -5.69
N SER A 38 14.64 -6.69 -6.84
CA SER A 38 15.42 -7.92 -7.09
C SER A 38 16.68 -8.07 -6.23
N ASP A 39 17.21 -6.96 -5.70
CA ASP A 39 18.30 -6.97 -4.71
C ASP A 39 17.80 -6.98 -3.26
N GLY A 40 16.48 -6.90 -3.04
CA GLY A 40 15.83 -6.89 -1.74
C GLY A 40 15.70 -5.51 -1.10
N LEU A 41 16.05 -4.43 -1.81
CA LEU A 41 15.92 -3.04 -1.37
C LEU A 41 15.19 -2.23 -2.45
N CYS A 42 13.99 -1.74 -2.15
CA CYS A 42 13.25 -0.90 -3.09
C CYS A 42 12.19 -0.07 -2.38
N GLU A 43 11.73 0.99 -3.04
CA GLU A 43 10.50 1.70 -2.73
C GLU A 43 9.64 1.80 -3.99
N VAL A 44 8.47 1.14 -4.00
CA VAL A 44 7.65 0.99 -5.21
C VAL A 44 6.19 1.34 -4.99
N SER A 45 5.53 1.82 -6.05
CA SER A 45 4.08 1.87 -6.20
C SER A 45 3.60 0.54 -6.80
N ALA A 46 3.01 -0.30 -5.97
CA ALA A 46 2.56 -1.63 -6.33
C ALA A 46 1.03 -1.68 -6.46
N PRO A 47 0.47 -1.90 -7.67
CA PRO A 47 -0.97 -2.08 -7.84
C PRO A 47 -1.40 -3.47 -7.34
N VAL A 48 -2.71 -3.69 -7.24
CA VAL A 48 -3.28 -5.02 -7.00
C VAL A 48 -2.78 -6.03 -8.04
N GLY A 49 -2.35 -7.19 -7.59
CA GLY A 49 -1.69 -8.22 -8.41
C GLY A 49 -0.20 -7.97 -8.66
N GLY A 50 0.32 -6.78 -8.30
CA GLY A 50 1.73 -6.44 -8.37
C GLY A 50 2.56 -7.38 -7.53
N LYS A 51 3.54 -8.04 -8.16
CA LYS A 51 4.42 -9.02 -7.55
C LYS A 51 5.87 -8.57 -7.60
N MET A 52 6.48 -8.45 -6.43
CA MET A 52 7.91 -8.21 -6.27
C MET A 52 8.60 -9.55 -6.06
N THR A 53 9.60 -9.84 -6.87
CA THR A 53 10.47 -11.01 -6.69
C THR A 53 11.70 -10.57 -5.92
N LEU A 54 12.04 -11.31 -4.87
CA LEU A 54 13.07 -10.94 -3.91
C LEU A 54 14.23 -11.93 -3.96
N PRO A 55 15.45 -11.52 -3.57
CA PRO A 55 16.59 -12.41 -3.59
C PRO A 55 16.49 -13.44 -2.46
N GLU A 56 17.05 -14.62 -2.69
CA GLU A 56 16.97 -15.77 -1.77
C GLU A 56 17.51 -15.44 -0.36
N ARG A 57 18.45 -14.50 -0.25
CA ARG A 57 19.02 -14.03 1.03
C ARG A 57 17.99 -13.47 2.00
N THR A 58 16.84 -13.00 1.51
CA THR A 58 15.74 -12.51 2.36
C THR A 58 14.91 -13.65 2.98
N ARG A 59 15.12 -14.88 2.49
CA ARG A 59 14.24 -16.04 2.73
C ARG A 59 12.77 -15.79 2.39
N VAL A 60 12.50 -14.83 1.51
CA VAL A 60 11.19 -14.55 0.92
C VAL A 60 11.35 -14.62 -0.59
N ARG A 61 10.56 -15.45 -1.26
CA ARG A 61 10.58 -15.61 -2.72
C ARG A 61 9.88 -14.46 -3.41
N SER A 62 8.76 -14.02 -2.86
CA SER A 62 7.97 -12.95 -3.45
C SER A 62 7.03 -12.30 -2.45
N VAL A 63 6.70 -11.04 -2.70
CA VAL A 63 5.61 -10.30 -2.06
C VAL A 63 4.61 -9.90 -3.14
N THR A 64 3.32 -10.03 -2.86
CA THR A 64 2.24 -9.67 -3.79
C THR A 64 1.19 -8.83 -3.09
N VAL A 65 0.78 -7.73 -3.71
CA VAL A 65 -0.39 -6.95 -3.29
C VAL A 65 -1.64 -7.69 -3.72
N GLN A 66 -2.43 -8.17 -2.76
CA GLN A 66 -3.61 -8.98 -3.03
C GLN A 66 -4.88 -8.13 -3.20
N SER A 67 -5.06 -7.13 -2.33
CA SER A 67 -6.16 -6.15 -2.42
C SER A 67 -5.76 -4.83 -1.79
N ILE A 68 -6.48 -3.77 -2.19
CA ILE A 68 -6.42 -2.44 -1.59
C ILE A 68 -7.88 -2.03 -1.35
N GLU A 69 -8.26 -1.89 -0.08
CA GLU A 69 -9.62 -1.59 0.34
C GLU A 69 -9.59 -0.43 1.33
N GLY A 70 -10.09 0.74 0.91
CA GLY A 70 -9.97 1.96 1.71
C GLY A 70 -8.51 2.29 2.01
N ASP A 71 -8.16 2.34 3.29
CA ASP A 71 -6.80 2.57 3.77
C ASP A 71 -6.06 1.28 4.19
N ILE A 72 -6.53 0.11 3.75
CA ILE A 72 -5.92 -1.18 4.08
C ILE A 72 -5.38 -1.86 2.82
N VAL A 73 -4.13 -2.31 2.89
CA VAL A 73 -3.47 -3.14 1.87
C VAL A 73 -3.33 -4.55 2.40
N ALA A 74 -3.86 -5.53 1.67
CA ALA A 74 -3.61 -6.94 1.93
C ALA A 74 -2.40 -7.41 1.11
N LEU A 75 -1.41 -7.99 1.77
CA LEU A 75 -0.21 -8.56 1.17
C LEU A 75 -0.16 -10.08 1.37
N ILE A 76 0.43 -10.78 0.41
CA ILE A 76 0.89 -12.15 0.56
C ILE A 76 2.38 -12.21 0.27
N ALA A 77 3.17 -12.61 1.26
CA ALA A 77 4.56 -12.99 1.10
C ALA A 77 4.69 -14.52 1.06
N ARG A 78 5.58 -15.04 0.20
CA ARG A 78 5.93 -16.46 0.14
C ARG A 78 7.34 -16.68 0.64
N GLY A 79 7.50 -17.37 1.76
CA GLY A 79 8.80 -17.68 2.35
C GLY A 79 9.56 -18.79 1.63
N ILE A 80 10.86 -18.89 1.91
CA ILE A 80 11.76 -19.93 1.44
C ILE A 80 12.26 -20.73 2.66
N GLY A 81 12.09 -22.06 2.61
CA GLY A 81 12.57 -22.95 3.66
C GLY A 81 11.58 -23.19 4.81
N PRO A 82 12.01 -23.96 5.84
CA PRO A 82 11.11 -24.48 6.87
C PRO A 82 10.86 -23.54 8.04
N ARG A 83 11.74 -22.54 8.26
CA ARG A 83 11.61 -21.57 9.36
C ARG A 83 10.94 -20.31 8.84
N GLN A 84 9.71 -20.10 9.30
CA GLN A 84 8.91 -18.93 8.96
C GLN A 84 8.57 -18.20 10.26
N GLY A 85 8.79 -16.88 10.29
CA GLY A 85 8.49 -16.06 11.45
C GLY A 85 8.41 -14.60 11.06
N GLY A 86 7.56 -13.85 11.74
CA GLY A 86 7.34 -12.44 11.42
C GLY A 86 6.68 -11.69 12.54
N SER A 87 6.66 -10.37 12.42
CA SER A 87 5.98 -9.47 13.33
C SER A 87 5.21 -8.41 12.55
N CYS A 88 4.25 -7.77 13.22
CA CYS A 88 3.43 -6.70 12.66
C CYS A 88 3.47 -5.53 13.62
N THR A 89 3.66 -4.32 13.10
CA THR A 89 3.71 -3.09 13.88
C THR A 89 2.91 -1.98 13.21
N GLY A 90 2.33 -1.07 14.01
CA GLY A 90 1.50 0.03 13.52
C GLY A 90 0.04 -0.07 13.95
N LYS A 91 -0.74 0.99 13.72
CA LYS A 91 -2.12 1.13 14.23
C LYS A 91 -3.12 0.19 13.56
N ARG A 92 -2.82 -0.30 12.34
CA ARG A 92 -3.68 -1.19 11.56
C ARG A 92 -2.82 -2.26 10.93
N CYS A 93 -2.35 -3.17 11.78
CA CYS A 93 -1.43 -4.21 11.39
C CYS A 93 -1.93 -5.56 11.89
N GLU A 94 -2.28 -6.44 10.97
CA GLU A 94 -2.58 -7.83 11.25
C GLU A 94 -1.70 -8.72 10.38
N ALA A 95 -1.19 -9.80 10.96
CA ALA A 95 -0.37 -10.75 10.23
C ALA A 95 -0.69 -12.18 10.67
N SER A 96 -0.68 -13.09 9.70
CA SER A 96 -0.85 -14.52 9.94
C SER A 96 0.03 -15.33 9.01
N ALA A 97 0.48 -16.50 9.48
CA ALA A 97 1.31 -17.41 8.71
C ALA A 97 0.64 -18.78 8.60
N LYS A 98 0.68 -19.39 7.42
CA LYS A 98 0.26 -20.77 7.18
C LYS A 98 1.20 -21.42 6.17
N GLY A 99 1.99 -22.39 6.62
CA GLY A 99 3.01 -23.02 5.76
C GLY A 99 4.02 -21.97 5.28
N SER A 100 4.24 -21.89 3.96
CA SER A 100 5.12 -20.89 3.34
C SER A 100 4.47 -19.53 3.12
N ASP A 101 3.17 -19.40 3.37
CA ASP A 101 2.44 -18.19 3.07
C ASP A 101 2.32 -17.33 4.33
N PHE A 102 2.67 -16.06 4.19
CA PHE A 102 2.51 -15.03 5.19
C PHE A 102 1.58 -13.97 4.65
N LYS A 103 0.47 -13.75 5.34
CA LYS A 103 -0.53 -12.74 4.99
C LYS A 103 -0.39 -11.58 5.94
N ALA A 104 -0.45 -10.36 5.41
CA ALA A 104 -0.46 -9.15 6.19
C ALA A 104 -1.56 -8.21 5.72
N MET A 105 -2.22 -7.52 6.65
CA MET A 105 -3.08 -6.38 6.39
C MET A 105 -2.44 -5.16 7.04
N LEU A 106 -2.13 -4.17 6.22
CA LEU A 106 -1.40 -2.96 6.63
C LEU A 106 -2.22 -1.72 6.34
N GLY A 107 -2.29 -0.80 7.29
CA GLY A 107 -2.65 0.60 7.03
C GLY A 107 -1.41 1.50 6.92
N PRO A 108 -1.53 2.72 6.34
CA PRO A 108 -0.42 3.65 6.17
C PRO A 108 0.41 3.84 7.45
N GLY A 109 1.74 3.78 7.32
CA GLY A 109 2.70 3.84 8.41
C GLY A 109 2.85 2.56 9.22
N SER A 110 2.16 1.47 8.85
CA SER A 110 2.35 0.14 9.44
C SER A 110 3.41 -0.64 8.67
N GLY A 111 4.02 -1.60 9.34
CA GLY A 111 5.05 -2.44 8.75
C GLY A 111 5.04 -3.85 9.31
N VAL A 112 5.51 -4.80 8.50
CA VAL A 112 5.71 -6.19 8.89
C VAL A 112 7.15 -6.60 8.69
N THR A 113 7.61 -7.48 9.57
CA THR A 113 8.78 -8.31 9.28
C THR A 113 8.33 -9.71 8.94
N TYR A 114 9.00 -10.33 7.97
CA TYR A 114 8.82 -11.73 7.66
C TYR A 114 10.16 -12.32 7.21
N ASN A 115 10.68 -13.28 7.97
CA ASN A 115 12.04 -13.78 7.86
C ASN A 115 13.08 -12.65 7.92
N ASP A 116 13.93 -12.52 6.90
CA ASP A 116 15.01 -11.52 6.85
C ASP A 116 14.59 -10.29 6.02
N LEU A 117 13.30 -9.99 6.00
CA LEU A 117 12.69 -8.92 5.22
C LEU A 117 11.83 -8.02 6.12
N ALA A 118 11.95 -6.70 5.92
CA ALA A 118 10.98 -5.73 6.38
C ALA A 118 10.20 -5.16 5.19
N ILE A 119 8.90 -4.99 5.38
CA ILE A 119 7.97 -4.38 4.42
C ILE A 119 7.20 -3.29 5.17
N ASP A 120 7.40 -2.04 4.78
CA ASP A 120 6.67 -0.91 5.33
C ASP A 120 5.65 -0.40 4.30
N LEU A 121 4.40 -0.19 4.72
CA LEU A 121 3.40 0.52 3.92
C LEU A 121 3.53 2.02 4.19
N LEU A 122 4.13 2.74 3.26
CA LEU A 122 4.35 4.18 3.40
C LEU A 122 3.07 4.98 3.13
N GLY A 123 2.19 4.48 2.26
CA GLY A 123 0.93 5.12 1.92
C GLY A 123 0.19 4.38 0.81
N ILE A 124 -0.95 4.93 0.40
CA ILE A 124 -1.74 4.46 -0.75
C ILE A 124 -2.00 5.67 -1.63
N GLY A 125 -1.68 5.57 -2.93
CA GLY A 125 -1.82 6.65 -3.90
C GLY A 125 -2.15 6.10 -5.28
N ASP A 126 -3.00 6.78 -6.04
CA ASP A 126 -3.38 6.40 -7.41
C ASP A 126 -3.86 4.93 -7.54
N GLY A 127 -4.50 4.40 -6.50
CA GLY A 127 -4.98 3.02 -6.46
C GLY A 127 -3.89 1.96 -6.25
N ALA A 128 -2.68 2.36 -5.83
CA ALA A 128 -1.55 1.50 -5.58
C ALA A 128 -0.98 1.68 -4.15
N ALA A 129 -0.36 0.62 -3.64
CA ALA A 129 0.33 0.63 -2.36
C ALA A 129 1.75 1.16 -2.54
N ILE A 130 2.15 2.15 -1.75
CA ILE A 130 3.53 2.64 -1.70
C ILE A 130 4.28 1.83 -0.66
N LEU A 131 5.12 0.90 -1.10
CA LEU A 131 5.81 -0.05 -0.25
C LEU A 131 7.31 0.28 -0.20
N ARG A 132 7.91 0.19 0.98
CA ARG A 132 9.36 0.10 1.16
C ARG A 132 9.73 -1.32 1.56
N ILE A 133 10.66 -1.91 0.83
CA ILE A 133 11.20 -3.24 1.12
C ILE A 133 12.69 -3.09 1.44
N LYS A 134 13.14 -3.77 2.50
CA LYS A 134 14.57 -3.82 2.86
C LYS A 134 14.91 -5.11 3.60
N PRO A 135 16.17 -5.57 3.56
CA PRO A 135 16.63 -6.68 4.40
C PRO A 135 16.67 -6.27 5.88
N LEU A 136 16.64 -7.26 6.78
CA LEU A 136 16.88 -7.11 8.22
C LEU A 136 18.34 -7.37 8.62
#